data_AF-A0A4V6A895-F1
#
_entry.id   AF-A0A4V6A895-F1
#
_cell.length_a   1.000
_cell.length_b   1.000
_cell.length_c   1.000
_cell.angle_alpha   90.00
_cell.angle_beta   90.00
_cell.angle_gamma   90.00
#
_symmetry.space_group_name_H-M   'P 1'
#
loop_
_entity.id
_entity.type
_entity.pdbx_description
1 polymer ?
#
loop_
_entity_poly.entity_id
_entity_poly.type
_entity_poly.pdbx_seq_one_letter_code
_entity_poly.pdbx_strand_id
1 'polypeptide(L)'
;MATTMAFSCSLLMAALFGYSASVQLNDPDWYFWLPLYACACAVNLVNWAISNTTIRQIAKVTLWFAALLFVKVVIEDYLNGTAGFWSLDLSERVIREKTGSGLVLISMILHLEASSEPHHSKMPRKRREFPRSVEYGMASLVIFSLGLPFVFFVIHDGEMKFDHIKEQNNVKSF
;
A
#
# COMPACT_ATOMS: atom_id res chain seq x y z
N MET A 1 -21.04 -7.37 -13.69
CA MET A 1 -20.48 -8.23 -12.63
C MET A 1 -18.98 -7.94 -12.45
N ALA A 2 -18.18 -7.97 -13.52
CA ALA A 2 -16.74 -7.63 -13.49
C ALA A 2 -16.42 -6.21 -12.98
N THR A 3 -17.18 -5.20 -13.41
CA THR A 3 -17.07 -3.81 -12.92
C THR A 3 -17.37 -3.63 -11.43
N THR A 4 -18.19 -4.49 -10.85
CA THR A 4 -18.56 -4.43 -9.44
C THR A 4 -17.43 -4.91 -8.54
N MET A 5 -16.71 -5.95 -8.97
CA MET A 5 -15.59 -6.52 -8.21
C MET A 5 -14.40 -5.57 -8.13
N ALA A 6 -13.97 -5.00 -9.26
CA ALA A 6 -12.87 -4.03 -9.28
C ALA A 6 -13.20 -2.79 -8.43
N PHE A 7 -14.47 -2.33 -8.47
CA PHE A 7 -14.94 -1.23 -7.64
C PHE A 7 -14.92 -1.56 -6.15
N SER A 8 -15.45 -2.73 -5.75
CA SER A 8 -15.40 -3.16 -4.35
C SER A 8 -13.97 -3.35 -3.85
N CYS A 9 -13.08 -3.93 -4.66
CA CYS A 9 -11.67 -4.09 -4.31
C CYS A 9 -10.99 -2.74 -4.12
N SER A 10 -11.25 -1.79 -5.03
CA SER A 10 -10.75 -0.41 -4.91
C SER A 10 -11.25 0.26 -3.62
N LEU A 11 -12.53 0.09 -3.26
CA LEU A 11 -13.07 0.66 -2.03
C LEU A 11 -12.45 0.02 -0.78
N LEU A 12 -12.23 -1.30 -0.78
CA LEU A 12 -11.56 -2.00 0.31
C LEU A 12 -10.10 -1.52 0.47
N MET A 13 -9.37 -1.36 -0.64
CA MET A 13 -8.02 -0.78 -0.60
C MET A 13 -8.03 0.67 -0.10
N ALA A 14 -9.02 1.47 -0.50
CA ALA A 14 -9.18 2.84 0.01
C ALA A 14 -9.38 2.84 1.53
N ALA A 15 -10.27 1.98 2.03
CA ALA A 15 -10.51 1.84 3.47
C ALA A 15 -9.24 1.40 4.22
N LEU A 16 -8.49 0.45 3.67
CA LEU A 16 -7.21 0.00 4.24
C LEU A 16 -6.18 1.14 4.30
N PHE A 17 -5.97 1.85 3.20
CA PHE A 17 -5.04 2.98 3.19
C PHE A 17 -5.51 4.13 4.09
N GLY A 18 -6.81 4.41 4.14
CA GLY A 18 -7.38 5.40 5.06
C GLY A 18 -7.17 5.01 6.53
N TYR A 19 -7.36 3.74 6.85
CA TYR A 19 -7.06 3.21 8.18
C TYR A 19 -5.56 3.31 8.50
N SER A 20 -4.69 2.87 7.58
CA SER A 20 -3.24 2.99 7.72
C SER A 20 -2.81 4.45 7.93
N ALA A 21 -3.40 5.40 7.20
CA ALA A 21 -3.14 6.83 7.39
C ALA A 21 -3.52 7.29 8.81
N SER A 22 -4.66 6.83 9.34
CA SER A 22 -5.15 7.24 10.66
C SER A 22 -4.26 6.74 11.80
N VAL A 23 -3.79 5.49 11.75
CA VAL A 23 -2.92 4.92 12.79
C VAL A 23 -1.53 5.55 12.77
N GLN A 24 -1.11 6.05 11.61
CA GLN A 24 0.20 6.65 11.41
C GLN A 24 0.40 7.98 12.15
N LEU A 25 -0.68 8.66 12.55
CA LEU A 25 -0.61 9.93 13.29
C LEU A 25 0.13 9.80 14.62
N ASN A 26 0.25 8.60 15.16
CA ASN A 26 0.94 8.33 16.41
C ASN A 26 2.43 7.98 16.24
N ASP A 27 2.92 7.89 15.00
CA ASP A 27 4.30 7.50 14.71
C ASP A 27 5.22 8.73 14.54
N PRO A 28 6.51 8.65 14.90
CA PRO A 28 7.44 9.78 14.76
C PRO A 28 7.62 10.24 13.31
N ASP A 29 7.52 9.32 12.35
CA ASP A 29 7.68 9.60 10.91
C ASP A 29 6.34 9.83 10.18
N TRP A 30 5.27 10.17 10.92
CA TRP A 30 3.91 10.32 10.39
C TRP A 30 3.83 11.22 9.16
N TYR A 31 4.67 12.26 9.10
CA TYR A 31 4.66 13.28 8.05
C TYR A 31 5.02 12.73 6.66
N PHE A 32 5.72 11.60 6.54
CA PHE A 32 5.97 10.94 5.26
C PHE A 32 4.87 9.93 4.91
N TRP A 33 4.46 9.15 5.90
CA TRP A 33 3.56 8.02 5.72
C TRP A 33 2.09 8.44 5.60
N LEU A 34 1.66 9.45 6.35
CA LEU A 34 0.29 9.98 6.30
C LEU A 34 -0.05 10.52 4.90
N PRO A 35 0.75 11.40 4.26
CA PRO A 35 0.43 11.86 2.91
C PRO A 35 0.45 10.73 1.87
N LEU A 36 1.35 9.75 2.02
CA LEU A 36 1.43 8.60 1.12
C LEU A 36 0.10 7.82 1.15
N TYR A 37 -0.33 7.39 2.34
CA TYR A 37 -1.54 6.60 2.49
C TYR A 37 -2.81 7.41 2.22
N ALA A 38 -2.84 8.70 2.57
CA ALA A 38 -3.97 9.58 2.26
C ALA A 38 -4.17 9.75 0.75
N CYS A 39 -3.09 10.00 -0.01
CA CYS A 39 -3.17 10.09 -1.46
C CYS A 39 -3.54 8.75 -2.09
N ALA A 40 -3.00 7.64 -1.59
CA ALA A 40 -3.36 6.30 -2.05
C ALA A 40 -4.86 6.00 -1.79
N CYS A 41 -5.37 6.38 -0.63
CA CYS A 41 -6.80 6.30 -0.27
C CYS A 41 -7.64 7.13 -1.26
N ALA A 42 -7.27 8.38 -1.50
CA ALA A 42 -7.99 9.25 -2.43
C ALA A 42 -8.04 8.68 -3.85
N VAL A 43 -6.92 8.17 -4.39
CA VAL A 43 -6.89 7.54 -5.72
C VAL A 43 -7.78 6.30 -5.77
N ASN A 44 -7.74 5.45 -4.73
CA ASN A 44 -8.56 4.24 -4.67
C ASN A 44 -10.06 4.53 -4.48
N LEU A 45 -10.42 5.62 -3.79
CA LEU A 45 -11.80 6.04 -3.58
C LEU A 45 -12.40 6.68 -4.84
N VAL A 46 -11.60 7.51 -5.51
CA VAL A 46 -12.02 8.26 -6.71
C VAL A 46 -11.60 7.52 -7.99
N ASN A 47 -11.45 6.19 -7.93
CA ASN A 47 -11.04 5.34 -9.06
C ASN A 47 -11.93 5.54 -10.31
N TRP A 48 -13.24 5.68 -10.10
CA TRP A 48 -14.20 5.95 -11.18
C TRP A 48 -13.85 7.23 -11.99
N ALA A 49 -13.17 8.20 -11.38
CA ALA A 49 -12.72 9.45 -11.98
C ALA A 49 -11.23 9.47 -12.38
N ILE A 50 -10.51 8.32 -12.38
CA ILE A 50 -9.10 8.23 -12.80
C ILE A 50 -8.86 8.69 -14.25
N SER A 51 -9.89 8.64 -15.10
CA SER A 51 -9.86 9.23 -16.44
C SER A 51 -9.61 10.75 -16.43
N ASN A 52 -9.75 11.41 -15.28
CA ASN A 52 -9.38 12.81 -15.12
C ASN A 52 -7.84 12.94 -15.04
N THR A 53 -7.28 13.83 -15.86
CA THR A 53 -5.84 14.06 -15.95
C THR A 53 -5.22 14.37 -14.59
N THR A 54 -5.95 15.04 -13.71
CA THR A 54 -5.52 15.37 -12.33
C THR A 54 -5.29 14.13 -11.48
N ILE A 55 -6.27 13.21 -11.39
CA ILE A 55 -6.14 12.00 -10.56
C ILE A 55 -5.00 11.12 -11.08
N ARG A 56 -4.83 11.04 -12.40
CA ARG A 56 -3.71 10.32 -13.01
C ARG A 56 -2.36 10.92 -12.62
N GLN A 57 -2.23 12.25 -12.56
CA GLN A 57 -1.01 12.89 -12.09
C GLN A 57 -0.78 12.64 -10.60
N ILE A 58 -1.83 12.72 -9.78
CA ILE A 58 -1.73 12.37 -8.35
C ILE A 58 -1.23 10.93 -8.20
N ALA A 59 -1.83 9.97 -8.91
CA ALA A 59 -1.40 8.57 -8.87
C ALA A 59 0.07 8.39 -9.27
N LYS A 60 0.56 9.10 -10.29
CA LYS A 60 2.00 9.09 -10.66
C LYS A 60 2.89 9.67 -9.58
N VAL A 61 2.52 10.82 -9.02
CA VAL A 61 3.29 11.45 -7.93
C VAL A 61 3.30 10.55 -6.71
N THR A 62 2.16 9.98 -6.32
CA THR A 62 2.03 9.01 -5.24
C THR A 62 2.86 7.76 -5.51
N LEU A 63 2.89 7.26 -6.75
CA LEU A 63 3.73 6.12 -7.13
C LEU A 63 5.22 6.42 -6.93
N TRP A 64 5.69 7.58 -7.42
CA TRP A 64 7.08 8.00 -7.22
C TRP A 64 7.42 8.17 -5.75
N PHE A 65 6.52 8.79 -4.99
CA PHE A 65 6.71 8.97 -3.55
C PHE A 65 6.73 7.63 -2.80
N ALA A 66 5.85 6.70 -3.17
CA ALA A 66 5.84 5.33 -2.65
C ALA A 66 7.16 4.60 -2.96
N ALA A 67 7.70 4.76 -4.17
CA ALA A 67 8.97 4.15 -4.55
C ALA A 67 10.14 4.69 -3.71
N LEU A 68 10.19 6.00 -3.48
CA LEU A 68 11.23 6.61 -2.65
C LEU A 68 11.18 6.11 -1.21
N LEU A 69 9.99 6.04 -0.61
CA LEU A 69 9.82 5.53 0.75
C LEU A 69 10.10 4.03 0.84
N PHE A 70 9.69 3.25 -0.17
CA PHE A 70 10.04 1.84 -0.25
C PHE A 70 11.56 1.63 -0.26
N VAL A 71 12.29 2.39 -1.08
CA VAL A 71 13.76 2.34 -1.13
C VAL A 71 14.37 2.76 0.21
N LYS A 72 13.87 3.82 0.85
CA LYS A 72 14.30 4.23 2.21
C LYS A 72 14.18 3.08 3.19
N VAL A 73 13.03 2.42 3.23
CA VAL A 73 12.79 1.33 4.19
C VAL A 73 13.64 0.11 3.86
N VAL A 74 13.86 -0.21 2.58
CA VAL A 74 14.78 -1.29 2.18
C VAL A 74 16.22 -1.02 2.63
N ILE A 75 16.68 0.23 2.54
CA ILE A 75 18.01 0.62 3.04
C ILE A 75 18.06 0.48 4.57
N GLU A 76 17.02 0.92 5.28
CA GLU A 76 16.94 0.79 6.73
C GLU A 76 16.92 -0.67 7.21
N ASP A 77 16.17 -1.53 6.53
CA ASP A 77 16.12 -2.99 6.73
C ASP A 77 17.52 -3.60 6.57
N TYR A 78 18.23 -3.20 5.50
CA TYR A 78 19.59 -3.64 5.23
C TYR A 78 20.58 -3.18 6.31
N LEU A 79 20.49 -1.92 6.76
CA LEU A 79 21.40 -1.35 7.76
C LEU A 79 21.18 -1.90 9.17
N ASN A 80 19.93 -2.11 9.57
CA ASN A 80 19.59 -2.63 10.89
C ASN A 80 19.84 -4.14 11.02
N GLY A 81 20.04 -4.86 9.90
CA GLY A 81 20.33 -6.30 9.89
C GLY A 81 19.21 -7.15 10.49
N THR A 82 18.01 -6.60 10.57
CA THR A 82 16.92 -7.08 11.42
C THR A 82 16.17 -8.25 10.81
N ALA A 83 16.05 -8.32 9.49
CA ALA A 83 15.43 -9.46 8.84
C ALA A 83 15.87 -9.57 7.37
N GLY A 84 16.08 -10.81 6.89
CA GLY A 84 16.43 -11.02 5.48
C GLY A 84 15.38 -10.41 4.54
N PHE A 85 15.79 -10.11 3.30
CA PHE A 85 14.96 -9.40 2.30
C PHE A 85 13.54 -9.97 2.09
N TRP A 86 13.33 -11.25 2.39
CA TRP A 86 12.06 -11.99 2.28
C TRP A 86 11.26 -12.13 3.59
N SER A 87 11.78 -11.65 4.73
CA SER A 87 11.06 -11.76 5.99
C SER A 87 9.82 -10.87 5.97
N LEU A 88 8.69 -11.46 6.35
CA LEU A 88 7.38 -10.80 6.45
C LEU A 88 6.91 -10.78 7.91
N ASP A 89 7.84 -10.72 8.85
CA ASP A 89 7.53 -10.57 10.27
C ASP A 89 6.95 -9.18 10.56
N LEU A 90 5.63 -9.07 10.59
CA LEU A 90 4.91 -7.82 10.84
C LEU A 90 5.10 -7.28 12.27
N SER A 91 5.73 -8.05 13.17
CA SER A 91 6.14 -7.54 14.48
C SER A 91 7.06 -6.33 14.33
N GLU A 92 7.94 -6.33 13.32
CA GLU A 92 8.90 -5.26 13.14
C GLU A 92 8.33 -4.10 12.35
N ARG A 93 8.63 -2.90 12.82
CA ARG A 93 8.16 -1.65 12.21
C ARG A 93 8.64 -1.53 10.75
N VAL A 94 9.90 -1.84 10.48
CA VAL A 94 10.52 -1.74 9.15
C VAL A 94 9.80 -2.64 8.13
N ILE A 95 9.43 -3.86 8.55
CA ILE A 95 8.70 -4.79 7.67
C ILE A 95 7.30 -4.27 7.39
N ARG A 96 6.57 -3.74 8.39
CA ARG A 96 5.24 -3.13 8.15
C ARG A 96 5.31 -1.94 7.19
N GLU A 97 6.30 -1.06 7.35
CA GLU A 97 6.51 0.09 6.47
C GLU A 97 6.85 -0.34 5.03
N LYS A 98 7.67 -1.38 4.88
CA LYS A 98 8.04 -1.99 3.58
C LYS A 98 6.84 -2.63 2.90
N THR A 99 6.08 -3.43 3.65
CA THR A 99 4.84 -4.05 3.16
C THR A 99 3.85 -2.96 2.76
N GLY A 100 3.58 -1.98 3.62
CA GLY A 100 2.62 -0.91 3.36
C GLY A 100 2.96 -0.05 2.15
N SER A 101 4.21 0.41 2.02
CA SER A 101 4.68 1.12 0.82
C SER A 101 4.63 0.26 -0.44
N GLY A 102 4.97 -1.03 -0.34
CA GLY A 102 4.85 -1.99 -1.44
C GLY A 102 3.40 -2.17 -1.92
N LEU A 103 2.43 -2.22 -1.00
CA LEU A 103 1.00 -2.29 -1.33
C LEU A 103 0.53 -1.03 -2.06
N VAL A 104 0.98 0.15 -1.62
CA VAL A 104 0.68 1.42 -2.30
C VAL A 104 1.26 1.42 -3.72
N LEU A 105 2.52 0.99 -3.89
CA LEU A 105 3.16 0.86 -5.21
C LEU A 105 2.33 0.00 -6.17
N ILE A 106 2.01 -1.24 -5.75
CA ILE A 106 1.26 -2.19 -6.60
C ILE A 106 -0.15 -1.63 -6.90
N SER A 107 -0.81 -1.04 -5.91
CA SER A 107 -2.11 -0.38 -6.09
C SER A 107 -2.04 0.70 -7.17
N MET A 108 -1.08 1.63 -7.06
CA MET A 108 -0.95 2.74 -8.01
C MET A 108 -0.59 2.25 -9.43
N ILE A 109 0.26 1.22 -9.56
CA ILE A 109 0.56 0.60 -10.86
C ILE A 109 -0.72 0.03 -11.49
N LEU A 110 -1.49 -0.77 -10.74
CA LEU A 110 -2.74 -1.34 -11.23
C LEU A 110 -3.75 -0.26 -11.64
N HIS A 111 -3.83 0.85 -10.90
CA HIS A 111 -4.67 2.01 -11.26
C HIS A 111 -4.21 2.72 -12.54
N LEU A 112 -2.89 2.84 -12.75
CA LEU A 112 -2.34 3.44 -13.97
C LEU A 112 -2.52 2.52 -15.19
N GLU A 113 -2.31 1.21 -15.03
CA GLU A 113 -2.57 0.18 -16.06
C GLU A 113 -4.07 0.11 -16.42
N ALA A 114 -4.94 0.25 -15.42
CA ALA A 114 -6.38 0.36 -15.64
C ALA A 114 -6.77 1.64 -16.42
N SER A 115 -5.96 2.69 -16.30
CA SER A 115 -6.17 3.98 -16.96
C SER A 115 -5.56 4.05 -18.36
N SER A 116 -4.57 3.23 -18.70
CA SER A 116 -4.04 3.14 -20.05
C SER A 116 -5.07 2.44 -20.93
N GLU A 117 -5.82 3.22 -21.70
CA GLU A 117 -6.72 2.67 -22.72
C GLU A 117 -5.93 1.77 -23.69
N PRO A 118 -6.49 0.63 -24.14
CA PRO A 118 -5.89 -0.10 -25.23
C PRO A 118 -5.96 0.79 -26.47
N HIS A 119 -4.84 0.92 -27.17
CA HIS A 119 -4.68 1.75 -28.38
C HIS A 119 -5.51 1.26 -29.60
N HIS A 120 -6.50 0.40 -29.40
CA HIS A 120 -7.38 -0.16 -30.42
C HIS A 120 -8.76 -0.49 -29.83
N SER A 121 -9.67 0.48 -29.77
CA SER A 121 -11.07 0.35 -30.19
C SER A 121 -11.90 1.52 -29.65
N LYS A 122 -12.55 2.23 -30.58
CA LYS A 122 -13.63 3.16 -30.27
C LYS A 122 -14.83 2.33 -29.81
N MET A 123 -14.99 2.08 -28.52
CA MET A 123 -16.24 1.56 -27.96
C MET A 123 -16.85 2.53 -26.94
N PRO A 124 -18.20 2.61 -26.89
CA PRO A 124 -18.90 3.58 -26.06
C PRO A 124 -18.73 3.28 -24.56
N ARG A 125 -18.55 4.38 -23.83
CA ARG A 125 -18.30 4.63 -22.40
C ARG A 125 -19.06 3.79 -21.34
N LYS A 126 -19.96 2.87 -21.73
CA LYS A 126 -20.87 2.14 -20.83
C LYS A 126 -20.40 0.76 -20.38
N ARG A 127 -19.30 0.23 -20.94
CA ARG A 127 -18.63 -0.99 -20.47
C ARG A 127 -17.12 -0.74 -20.41
N ARG A 128 -16.62 -0.23 -19.28
CA ARG A 128 -15.21 -0.43 -18.94
C ARG A 128 -15.06 -1.90 -18.55
N GLU A 129 -14.79 -2.75 -19.52
CA GLU A 129 -14.23 -4.07 -19.21
C GLU A 129 -12.77 -3.81 -18.85
N PHE A 130 -12.46 -3.87 -17.55
CA PHE A 130 -11.07 -3.78 -17.12
C PHE A 130 -10.32 -4.95 -17.75
N PRO A 131 -9.04 -4.76 -18.15
CA PRO A 131 -8.24 -5.89 -18.57
C PRO A 131 -8.23 -6.92 -17.44
N ARG A 132 -8.51 -8.18 -17.79
CA ARG A 132 -8.70 -9.28 -16.82
C ARG A 132 -7.52 -9.41 -15.84
N SER A 133 -6.31 -9.05 -16.29
CA SER A 133 -5.09 -8.99 -15.46
C SER A 133 -5.18 -7.98 -14.33
N VAL A 134 -5.74 -6.79 -14.57
CA VAL A 134 -5.93 -5.76 -13.54
C VAL A 134 -7.00 -6.18 -12.54
N GLU A 135 -8.07 -6.83 -12.99
CA GLU A 135 -9.11 -7.34 -12.08
C GLU A 135 -8.53 -8.39 -11.12
N TYR A 136 -7.81 -9.38 -11.65
CA TYR A 136 -7.10 -10.36 -10.83
C TYR A 136 -6.06 -9.71 -9.92
N GLY A 137 -5.30 -8.74 -10.43
CA GLY A 137 -4.31 -8.00 -9.66
C GLY A 137 -4.91 -7.25 -8.48
N MET A 138 -6.03 -6.55 -8.69
CA MET A 138 -6.75 -5.83 -7.63
C MET A 138 -7.35 -6.80 -6.59
N ALA A 139 -7.91 -7.92 -7.04
CA ALA A 139 -8.44 -8.95 -6.14
C ALA A 139 -7.32 -9.59 -5.32
N SER A 140 -6.19 -9.97 -5.94
CA SER A 140 -5.04 -10.53 -5.24
C SER A 140 -4.44 -9.54 -4.25
N LEU A 141 -4.39 -8.26 -4.61
CA LEU A 141 -3.87 -7.21 -3.74
C LEU A 141 -4.71 -7.08 -2.47
N VAL A 142 -6.04 -7.09 -2.58
CA VAL A 142 -6.95 -7.04 -1.42
C VAL A 142 -6.80 -8.28 -0.56
N ILE A 143 -6.80 -9.47 -1.16
CA ILE A 143 -6.65 -10.73 -0.44
C ILE A 143 -5.33 -10.73 0.32
N PHE A 144 -4.24 -10.31 -0.30
CA PHE A 144 -2.94 -10.25 0.35
C PHE A 144 -2.90 -9.20 1.47
N SER A 145 -3.46 -8.01 1.23
CA SER A 145 -3.47 -6.91 2.21
C SER A 145 -4.26 -7.25 3.48
N LEU A 146 -5.35 -8.01 3.37
CA LEU A 146 -6.15 -8.48 4.51
C LEU A 146 -5.61 -9.79 5.09
N GLY A 147 -5.16 -10.69 4.22
CA GLY A 147 -4.74 -12.04 4.58
C GLY A 147 -3.41 -12.07 5.34
N LEU A 148 -2.45 -11.22 4.96
CA LEU A 148 -1.13 -11.19 5.61
C LEU A 148 -1.23 -10.82 7.11
N PRO A 149 -1.91 -9.72 7.51
CA PRO A 149 -2.16 -9.44 8.93
C PRO A 149 -2.98 -10.53 9.63
N PHE A 150 -4.00 -11.09 8.95
CA PHE A 150 -4.83 -12.14 9.53
C PHE A 150 -4.02 -13.39 9.87
N VAL A 151 -3.19 -13.88 8.94
CA VAL A 151 -2.33 -15.05 9.17
C VAL A 151 -1.35 -14.76 10.30
N PHE A 152 -0.71 -13.59 10.30
CA PHE A 152 0.28 -13.25 11.31
C PHE A 152 -0.32 -13.15 12.73
N PHE A 153 -1.41 -12.42 12.90
CA PHE A 153 -1.99 -12.17 14.23
C PHE A 153 -2.87 -13.31 14.74
N VAL A 154 -3.59 -14.01 13.85
CA VAL A 154 -4.57 -15.04 14.27
C VAL A 154 -3.96 -16.44 14.28
N ILE A 155 -3.03 -16.73 13.37
CA ILE A 155 -2.45 -18.08 13.25
C ILE A 155 -1.11 -18.17 13.98
N HIS A 156 -0.31 -17.10 13.92
CA HIS A 156 1.04 -17.09 14.48
C HIS A 156 1.15 -16.44 15.87
N ASP A 157 0.03 -15.96 16.46
CA ASP A 157 0.02 -15.20 17.73
C ASP A 157 1.12 -14.14 17.80
N GLY A 158 1.31 -13.40 16.69
CA GLY A 158 2.41 -12.45 16.57
C GLY A 158 2.32 -11.29 17.56
N GLU A 159 3.30 -11.17 18.45
CA GLU A 159 3.44 -10.01 19.35
C GLU A 159 4.10 -8.83 18.62
N MET A 160 3.64 -7.60 18.87
CA MET A 160 4.26 -6.41 18.28
C MET A 160 5.48 -5.98 19.10
N LYS A 161 6.66 -5.97 18.46
CA LYS A 161 7.87 -5.35 19.03
C LYS A 161 7.79 -3.84 18.87
N PHE A 162 7.82 -3.13 20.00
CA PHE A 162 7.94 -1.67 20.04
C PHE A 162 9.40 -1.30 20.29
N ASP A 163 9.97 -0.41 19.47
CA ASP A 163 11.39 -0.01 19.52
C ASP A 163 11.83 0.70 20.81
N HIS A 164 10.96 0.86 21.81
CA HIS A 164 11.26 1.45 23.12
C HIS A 164 12.33 0.69 23.94
N ILE A 165 12.79 -0.48 23.49
CA ILE A 165 13.84 -1.24 24.19
C ILE A 165 15.26 -0.78 23.82
N LYS A 166 15.46 -0.08 22.68
CA LYS A 166 16.80 0.44 22.33
C LYS A 166 17.23 1.61 23.23
N GLU A 167 16.29 2.39 23.76
CA GLU A 167 16.60 3.52 24.64
C GLU A 167 16.95 3.07 26.07
N GLN A 168 16.26 2.06 26.60
CA GLN A 168 16.56 1.53 27.95
C GLN A 168 17.90 0.80 28.06
N ASN A 169 18.43 0.24 26.96
CA ASN A 169 19.73 -0.42 26.97
C ASN A 169 20.91 0.54 26.75
N ASN A 170 20.67 1.77 26.27
CA ASN A 170 21.72 2.79 26.12
C ASN A 170 21.89 3.66 27.38
N VAL A 171 20.87 3.74 28.24
CA VAL A 171 20.92 4.52 29.49
C VAL A 171 21.58 3.76 30.65
N LYS A 172 21.83 2.44 30.51
CA LYS A 172 22.50 1.64 31.55
C LYS A 172 24.02 1.48 31.37
N SER A 173 24.64 2.23 30.46
CA SER A 173 26.10 2.14 30.21
C SER A 173 26.88 3.45 30.45
N PHE A 174 26.47 4.25 31.42
CA PHE A 174 27.29 5.33 31.98
C PHE A 174 27.18 5.36 33.51
#